data_AF-A0A6V6Z256-F1
#
_entry.id   AF-A0A6V6Z256-F1
#
_cell.length_a   1.000
_cell.length_b   1.000
_cell.length_c   1.000
_cell.angle_alpha   90.00
_cell.angle_beta   90.00
_cell.angle_gamma   90.00
#
_symmetry.space_group_name_H-M   'P 1'
#
loop_
_entity.id
_entity.type
_entity.pdbx_description
1 polymer ?
#
loop_
_entity_poly.entity_id
_entity_poly.type
_entity_poly.pdbx_seq_one_letter_code
_entity_poly.pdbx_strand_id
1 'polypeptide(L)'
;MKKILVPIISILLLISCNNSAKKKSENNRIELIPEPDEDERLKYEEIQKLKNSNCILENPDVSVCGIQLRNSESTISIIGNNDKIDQFNNYHYYSNFESETLTLTQHPGDGKFQVSIFKVEKSSKESLGYRQLKFDSFKSEKGIKLGMNKKQILQKLGNCYAPIDSTDGYIELYYRIESPEDTKTKLLEQNNMPIYYASYKLWKDKLEKYEFGFEYP
;
A
#
# COMPACT_ATOMS: atom_id res chain seq x y z
N MET A 1 -2.60 56.41 -34.33
CA MET A 1 -1.17 56.04 -34.23
C MET A 1 -0.46 57.06 -33.35
N LYS A 2 0.26 56.56 -32.32
CA LYS A 2 1.26 57.24 -31.47
C LYS A 2 0.75 58.32 -30.50
N LYS A 3 1.18 58.41 -29.24
CA LYS A 3 1.96 57.55 -28.33
C LYS A 3 1.70 58.09 -26.92
N ILE A 4 1.56 57.18 -25.96
CA ILE A 4 1.50 57.40 -24.51
C ILE A 4 2.83 58.00 -24.01
N LEU A 5 2.78 58.88 -23.02
CA LEU A 5 3.84 59.07 -22.02
C LEU A 5 3.32 59.83 -20.79
N VAL A 6 3.21 59.10 -19.69
CA VAL A 6 3.15 59.62 -18.30
C VAL A 6 4.50 59.30 -17.66
N PRO A 7 5.06 60.21 -16.86
CA PRO A 7 5.67 59.75 -15.59
C PRO A 7 5.26 60.63 -14.40
N ILE A 8 4.73 60.01 -13.35
CA ILE A 8 5.41 59.67 -12.07
C ILE A 8 5.66 60.91 -11.19
N ILE A 9 4.73 61.12 -10.25
CA ILE A 9 4.91 61.99 -9.10
C ILE A 9 5.33 61.11 -7.93
N SER A 10 6.61 61.19 -7.57
CA SER A 10 7.10 60.76 -6.26
C SER A 10 7.15 61.97 -5.34
N ILE A 11 6.81 61.74 -4.06
CA ILE A 11 7.47 62.25 -2.84
C ILE A 11 6.39 62.22 -1.73
N LEU A 12 6.45 61.18 -0.91
CA LEU A 12 5.82 61.16 0.41
C LEU A 12 6.89 61.52 1.44
N LEU A 13 6.57 62.57 2.18
CA LEU A 13 7.32 63.12 3.30
C LEU A 13 7.26 62.18 4.51
N LEU A 14 8.44 61.99 5.12
CA LEU A 14 8.75 62.06 6.56
C LEU A 14 7.60 61.86 7.56
N ILE A 15 7.82 61.01 8.58
CA ILE A 15 7.92 61.42 9.99
C ILE A 15 8.41 60.26 10.88
N SER A 16 9.56 60.53 11.51
CA SER A 16 9.99 60.26 12.89
C SER A 16 9.84 58.89 13.54
N CYS A 17 11.02 58.35 13.90
CA CYS A 17 11.27 57.47 15.03
C CYS A 17 10.74 58.04 16.36
N ASN A 18 10.26 57.17 17.26
CA ASN A 18 10.51 57.37 18.70
C ASN A 18 10.60 56.02 19.45
N ASN A 19 11.68 55.90 20.22
CA ASN A 19 11.93 55.04 21.39
C ASN A 19 12.00 53.50 21.28
N SER A 20 13.24 53.05 21.03
CA SER A 20 14.11 52.34 22.00
C SER A 20 13.49 51.37 23.03
N ALA A 21 13.91 50.11 22.86
CA ALA A 21 14.35 49.14 23.87
C ALA A 21 13.32 48.37 24.72
N LYS A 22 13.06 47.12 24.34
CA LYS A 22 13.78 45.94 24.90
C LYS A 22 13.44 44.67 24.11
N LYS A 23 14.47 44.06 23.53
CA LYS A 23 14.45 42.68 23.03
C LYS A 23 14.11 41.73 24.18
N LYS A 24 12.97 41.04 24.11
CA LYS A 24 12.84 39.67 24.58
C LYS A 24 12.56 38.83 23.34
N SER A 25 13.60 38.15 22.86
CA SER A 25 13.46 37.04 21.93
C SER A 25 12.83 35.91 22.73
N GLU A 26 11.51 35.88 22.77
CA GLU A 26 10.80 34.61 22.96
C GLU A 26 10.90 33.89 21.63
N ASN A 27 11.87 32.98 21.56
CA ASN A 27 11.88 31.92 20.56
C ASN A 27 10.63 31.07 20.79
N ASN A 28 9.49 31.52 20.29
CA ASN A 28 8.40 30.63 19.91
C ASN A 28 8.87 29.87 18.67
N ARG A 29 9.86 28.99 18.84
CA ARG A 29 9.94 27.81 18.02
C ARG A 29 8.69 27.03 18.39
N ILE A 30 7.61 27.30 17.66
CA ILE A 30 6.65 26.27 17.37
C ILE A 30 7.49 25.23 16.65
N GLU A 31 7.98 24.24 17.40
CA GLU A 31 8.40 22.99 16.78
C GLU A 31 7.14 22.51 16.07
N LEU A 32 7.13 22.68 14.75
CA LEU A 32 6.32 21.88 13.86
C LEU A 32 6.80 20.45 14.10
N ILE A 33 6.25 19.81 15.13
CA ILE A 33 6.17 18.36 15.19
C ILE A 33 5.47 18.04 13.87
N PRO A 34 6.15 17.38 12.91
CA PRO A 34 5.48 16.95 11.71
C PRO A 34 4.30 16.11 12.20
N GLU A 35 3.07 16.57 11.95
CA GLU A 35 1.96 15.64 12.08
C GLU A 35 2.32 14.41 11.23
N PRO A 36 2.07 13.19 11.73
CA PRO A 36 2.18 12.02 10.88
C PRO A 36 1.46 12.31 9.57
N ASP A 37 2.05 11.85 8.46
CA ASP A 37 1.52 12.05 7.11
C ASP A 37 0.00 11.87 7.15
N GLU A 38 -0.75 12.87 6.66
CA GLU A 38 -2.20 12.94 6.84
C GLU A 38 -2.87 11.61 6.40
N ASP A 39 -2.33 11.01 5.36
CA ASP A 39 -2.72 9.70 4.82
C ASP A 39 -2.52 8.54 5.83
N GLU A 40 -1.42 8.54 6.58
CA GLU A 40 -1.12 7.53 7.60
C GLU A 40 -2.07 7.65 8.79
N ARG A 41 -2.36 8.88 9.22
CA ARG A 41 -3.36 9.14 10.27
C ARG A 41 -4.75 8.68 9.84
N LEU A 42 -5.19 9.03 8.62
CA LEU A 42 -6.48 8.63 8.08
C LEU A 42 -6.60 7.10 7.98
N LYS A 43 -5.55 6.44 7.49
CA LYS A 43 -5.47 4.97 7.47
C LYS A 43 -5.62 4.36 8.85
N TYR A 44 -4.90 4.90 9.84
CA TYR A 44 -5.00 4.44 11.23
C TYR A 44 -6.42 4.60 11.78
N GLU A 45 -7.06 5.75 11.56
CA GLU A 45 -8.42 6.02 12.03
C GLU A 45 -9.44 5.04 11.45
N GLU A 46 -9.38 4.75 10.14
CA GLU A 46 -10.28 3.79 9.49
C GLU A 46 -10.05 2.35 9.98
N ILE A 47 -8.79 1.97 10.24
CA ILE A 47 -8.47 0.66 10.85
C ILE A 47 -9.05 0.56 12.27
N GLN A 48 -8.96 1.63 13.08
CA GLN A 48 -9.54 1.63 14.43
C GLN A 48 -11.07 1.55 14.40
N LYS A 49 -11.72 2.23 13.46
CA LYS A 49 -13.17 2.08 13.24
C LYS A 49 -13.55 0.64 12.90
N LEU A 50 -12.77 -0.01 12.03
CA LEU A 50 -12.98 -1.41 11.65
C LEU A 50 -12.88 -2.33 12.87
N LYS A 51 -11.84 -2.19 13.71
CA LYS A 51 -11.66 -2.98 14.94
C LYS A 51 -12.86 -2.86 15.88
N ASN A 52 -13.41 -1.67 16.02
CA ASN A 52 -14.57 -1.41 16.88
C ASN A 52 -15.90 -1.93 16.29
N SER A 53 -15.92 -2.38 15.04
CA SER A 53 -17.16 -2.75 14.32
C SER A 53 -17.62 -4.20 14.53
N ASN A 54 -16.94 -5.00 15.37
CA ASN A 54 -17.17 -6.45 15.54
C ASN A 54 -17.25 -7.22 14.22
N CYS A 55 -16.58 -6.70 13.20
CA CYS A 55 -16.61 -7.28 11.89
C CYS A 55 -15.58 -8.40 11.79
N ILE A 56 -15.94 -9.49 11.10
CA ILE A 56 -15.10 -10.68 10.99
C ILE A 56 -14.76 -10.94 9.52
N LEU A 57 -13.48 -10.99 9.19
CA LEU A 57 -13.00 -11.43 7.88
C LEU A 57 -13.06 -12.95 7.82
N GLU A 58 -14.06 -13.51 7.14
CA GLU A 58 -14.29 -14.96 7.18
C GLU A 58 -13.17 -15.77 6.54
N ASN A 59 -12.69 -15.35 5.37
CA ASN A 59 -11.72 -16.09 4.58
C ASN A 59 -10.74 -15.12 3.90
N PRO A 60 -9.62 -14.75 4.54
CA PRO A 60 -8.55 -14.00 3.87
C PRO A 60 -7.97 -14.77 2.69
N ASP A 61 -7.34 -14.09 1.74
CA ASP A 61 -6.56 -14.75 0.68
C ASP A 61 -5.18 -15.15 1.20
N VAL A 62 -4.75 -16.36 0.89
CA VAL A 62 -3.46 -16.89 1.38
C VAL A 62 -2.60 -17.46 0.25
N SER A 63 -3.02 -17.31 -1.00
CA SER A 63 -2.26 -17.80 -2.14
C SER A 63 -2.50 -17.00 -3.42
N VAL A 64 -1.50 -17.00 -4.30
CA VAL A 64 -1.55 -16.46 -5.67
C VAL A 64 -1.05 -17.52 -6.65
N CYS A 65 -1.86 -17.87 -7.65
CA CYS A 65 -1.52 -18.85 -8.69
C CYS A 65 -0.98 -20.20 -8.15
N GLY A 66 -1.49 -20.66 -7.01
CA GLY A 66 -1.05 -21.89 -6.36
C GLY A 66 0.17 -21.75 -5.43
N ILE A 67 0.82 -20.60 -5.40
CA ILE A 67 1.86 -20.28 -4.41
C ILE A 67 1.15 -19.85 -3.12
N GLN A 68 1.35 -20.60 -2.04
CA GLN A 68 0.74 -20.36 -0.73
C GLN A 68 1.70 -19.61 0.19
N LEU A 69 1.15 -18.71 1.02
CA LEU A 69 1.90 -18.04 2.07
C LEU A 69 2.62 -19.09 2.93
N ARG A 70 3.89 -18.81 3.23
CA ARG A 70 4.76 -19.56 4.13
C ARG A 70 5.02 -21.02 3.74
N ASN A 71 4.61 -21.44 2.54
CA ASN A 71 4.79 -22.81 2.05
C ASN A 71 5.82 -22.88 0.92
N SER A 72 7.05 -23.29 1.24
CA SER A 72 8.15 -23.38 0.26
C SER A 72 7.88 -24.38 -0.86
N GLU A 73 7.20 -25.50 -0.57
CA GLU A 73 6.92 -26.53 -1.58
C GLU A 73 6.01 -26.00 -2.69
N SER A 74 4.95 -25.27 -2.31
CA SER A 74 4.04 -24.61 -3.25
C SER A 74 4.78 -23.62 -4.13
N THR A 75 5.68 -22.82 -3.56
CA THR A 75 6.52 -21.87 -4.29
C THR A 75 7.44 -22.59 -5.27
N ILE A 76 8.19 -23.59 -4.81
CA ILE A 76 9.11 -24.37 -5.64
C ILE A 76 8.36 -25.06 -6.80
N SER A 77 7.13 -25.54 -6.58
CA SER A 77 6.33 -26.17 -7.63
C SER A 77 6.00 -25.24 -8.80
N ILE A 78 5.98 -23.92 -8.56
CA ILE A 78 5.63 -22.91 -9.56
C ILE A 78 6.88 -22.24 -10.15
N ILE A 79 7.82 -21.82 -9.30
CA ILE A 79 8.98 -21.03 -9.73
C ILE A 79 10.27 -21.85 -9.84
N GLY A 80 10.30 -23.09 -9.34
CA GLY A 80 11.51 -23.90 -9.24
C GLY A 80 12.40 -23.52 -8.05
N ASN A 81 13.58 -24.14 -7.96
CA ASN A 81 14.48 -24.03 -6.80
C ASN A 81 15.78 -23.23 -7.06
N ASN A 82 15.95 -22.70 -8.27
CA ASN A 82 17.17 -22.04 -8.73
C ASN A 82 17.13 -20.50 -8.64
N ASP A 83 15.93 -19.94 -8.51
CA ASP A 83 15.74 -18.49 -8.45
C ASP A 83 16.37 -17.90 -7.18
N LYS A 84 16.81 -16.65 -7.30
CA LYS A 84 17.45 -15.88 -6.23
C LYS A 84 16.61 -14.64 -5.93
N ILE A 85 16.58 -14.28 -4.66
CA ILE A 85 16.04 -13.00 -4.20
C ILE A 85 16.96 -11.85 -4.60
N ASP A 86 16.39 -10.66 -4.75
CA ASP A 86 17.12 -9.41 -4.89
C ASP A 86 17.68 -8.90 -3.55
N GLN A 87 18.23 -7.69 -3.54
CA GLN A 87 18.76 -7.04 -2.32
C GLN A 87 17.69 -6.71 -1.26
N PHE A 88 16.41 -6.78 -1.61
CA PHE A 88 15.26 -6.50 -0.76
C PHE A 88 14.48 -7.77 -0.39
N ASN A 89 15.10 -8.95 -0.55
CA ASN A 89 14.51 -10.26 -0.29
C ASN A 89 13.27 -10.57 -1.14
N ASN A 90 13.21 -10.03 -2.37
CA ASN A 90 12.11 -10.25 -3.28
C ASN A 90 12.47 -11.17 -4.45
N TYR A 91 11.50 -11.97 -4.87
CA TYR A 91 11.47 -12.54 -6.21
C TYR A 91 10.52 -11.73 -7.08
N HIS A 92 10.88 -11.52 -8.35
CA HIS A 92 10.06 -10.77 -9.30
C HIS A 92 9.80 -11.58 -10.56
N TYR A 93 8.54 -11.55 -11.01
CA TYR A 93 8.08 -12.28 -12.18
C TYR A 93 7.14 -11.45 -13.02
N TYR A 94 7.23 -11.64 -14.34
CA TYR A 94 6.23 -11.14 -15.26
C TYR A 94 5.15 -12.19 -15.54
N SER A 95 3.94 -11.72 -15.83
CA SER A 95 2.91 -12.54 -16.49
C SER A 95 3.37 -12.92 -17.90
N ASN A 96 2.65 -13.86 -18.52
CA ASN A 96 2.92 -14.37 -19.87
C ASN A 96 2.97 -13.25 -20.95
N PHE A 97 2.22 -12.16 -20.73
CA PHE A 97 2.18 -11.01 -21.63
C PHE A 97 2.91 -9.77 -21.08
N GLU A 98 3.68 -9.92 -20.00
CA GLU A 98 4.38 -8.84 -19.30
C GLU A 98 3.48 -7.67 -18.87
N SER A 99 2.18 -7.89 -18.77
CA SER A 99 1.19 -6.88 -18.39
C SER A 99 1.11 -6.68 -16.88
N GLU A 100 1.55 -7.68 -16.10
CA GLU A 100 1.49 -7.71 -14.65
C GLU A 100 2.85 -8.14 -14.09
N THR A 101 3.22 -7.59 -12.94
CA THR A 101 4.37 -8.02 -12.15
C THR A 101 3.88 -8.68 -10.87
N LEU A 102 4.40 -9.87 -10.57
CA LEU A 102 4.27 -10.54 -9.28
C LEU A 102 5.57 -10.36 -8.51
N THR A 103 5.48 -9.79 -7.32
CA THR A 103 6.56 -9.72 -6.33
C THR A 103 6.24 -10.65 -5.18
N LEU A 104 7.18 -11.52 -4.85
CA LEU A 104 7.13 -12.43 -3.71
C LEU A 104 8.17 -11.97 -2.70
N THR A 105 7.76 -11.48 -1.55
CA THR A 105 8.69 -11.03 -0.50
C THR A 105 8.91 -12.13 0.52
N GLN A 106 10.18 -12.37 0.84
CA GLN A 106 10.59 -13.18 1.97
C GLN A 106 10.98 -12.27 3.12
N HIS A 107 10.48 -12.56 4.31
CA HIS A 107 10.87 -11.83 5.50
C HIS A 107 12.24 -12.30 6.01
N PRO A 108 13.00 -11.44 6.71
CA PRO A 108 14.23 -11.87 7.35
C PRO A 108 13.98 -13.01 8.34
N GLY A 109 14.70 -14.12 8.18
CA GLY A 109 14.53 -15.34 8.99
C GLY A 109 13.67 -16.42 8.31
N ASP A 110 13.02 -16.10 7.20
CA ASP A 110 12.25 -17.07 6.42
C ASP A 110 13.16 -18.13 5.78
N GLY A 111 12.65 -19.36 5.69
CA GLY A 111 13.28 -20.41 4.90
C GLY A 111 13.32 -20.01 3.42
N LYS A 112 14.25 -20.58 2.62
CA LYS A 112 14.27 -20.33 1.17
C LYS A 112 12.90 -20.66 0.55
N PHE A 113 12.40 -19.78 -0.33
CA PHE A 113 11.08 -19.91 -0.97
C PHE A 113 9.86 -19.86 -0.04
N GLN A 114 10.06 -19.56 1.24
CA GLN A 114 8.97 -19.27 2.16
C GLN A 114 8.53 -17.82 1.94
N VAL A 115 7.43 -17.64 1.21
CA VAL A 115 6.91 -16.31 0.84
C VAL A 115 6.02 -15.78 1.94
N SER A 116 6.27 -14.55 2.39
CA SER A 116 5.49 -13.90 3.45
C SER A 116 4.55 -12.81 2.93
N ILE A 117 4.83 -12.20 1.76
CA ILE A 117 3.96 -11.21 1.12
C ILE A 117 3.88 -11.47 -0.37
N PHE A 118 2.67 -11.35 -0.91
CA PHE A 118 2.41 -11.25 -2.34
C PHE A 118 2.07 -9.81 -2.69
N LYS A 119 2.68 -9.29 -3.76
CA LYS A 119 2.27 -8.03 -4.39
C LYS A 119 2.10 -8.24 -5.89
N VAL A 120 0.95 -7.82 -6.42
CA VAL A 120 0.65 -7.83 -7.85
C VAL A 120 0.26 -6.44 -8.29
N GLU A 121 0.91 -5.95 -9.34
CA GLU A 121 0.66 -4.64 -9.91
C GLU A 121 0.82 -4.67 -11.43
N LYS A 122 0.25 -3.67 -12.12
CA LYS A 122 0.50 -3.49 -13.55
C LYS A 122 1.99 -3.32 -13.77
N SER A 123 2.51 -4.00 -14.79
CA SER A 123 3.91 -3.86 -15.17
C SER A 123 4.19 -2.45 -15.72
N SER A 124 5.26 -1.81 -15.26
CA SER A 124 5.81 -0.64 -15.93
C SER A 124 6.39 -1.07 -17.28
N LYS A 125 6.27 -0.20 -18.31
CA LYS A 125 6.87 -0.45 -19.64
C LYS A 125 8.40 -0.60 -19.62
N GLU A 126 9.04 -0.26 -18.52
CA GLU A 126 10.46 -0.49 -18.29
C GLU A 126 10.68 -1.98 -18.02
N SER A 127 11.17 -2.71 -19.02
CA SER A 127 11.52 -4.12 -18.87
C SER A 127 12.75 -4.23 -17.95
N LEU A 128 12.51 -4.70 -16.72
CA LEU A 128 13.54 -4.95 -15.71
C LEU A 128 14.18 -6.34 -15.88
N GLY A 129 13.83 -7.05 -16.96
CA GLY A 129 14.40 -8.37 -17.29
C GLY A 129 13.93 -9.50 -16.37
N TYR A 130 12.80 -9.34 -15.68
CA TYR A 130 12.25 -10.38 -14.81
C TYR A 130 11.83 -11.62 -15.60
N ARG A 131 11.94 -12.80 -14.97
CA ARG A 131 11.54 -14.06 -15.59
C ARG A 131 10.01 -14.10 -15.75
N GLN A 132 9.54 -14.56 -16.90
CA GLN A 132 8.11 -14.79 -17.12
C GLN A 132 7.65 -16.10 -16.49
N LEU A 133 6.45 -16.07 -15.89
CA LEU A 133 5.69 -17.26 -15.51
C LEU A 133 4.57 -17.50 -16.52
N LYS A 134 4.20 -18.77 -16.74
CA LYS A 134 3.16 -19.18 -17.70
C LYS A 134 1.75 -18.93 -17.16
N PHE A 135 1.48 -17.70 -16.73
CA PHE A 135 0.17 -17.23 -16.29
C PHE A 135 -0.21 -15.97 -17.07
N ASP A 136 -1.38 -15.96 -17.68
CA ASP A 136 -1.88 -14.78 -18.38
C ASP A 136 -2.20 -13.63 -17.42
N SER A 137 -2.55 -13.95 -16.17
CA SER A 137 -2.80 -13.00 -15.08
C SER A 137 -2.58 -13.70 -13.75
N PHE A 138 -2.01 -12.99 -12.80
CA PHE A 138 -1.84 -13.44 -11.43
C PHE A 138 -3.15 -13.28 -10.67
N LYS A 139 -3.67 -14.41 -10.17
CA LYS A 139 -4.95 -14.46 -9.48
C LYS A 139 -4.75 -14.98 -8.07
N SER A 140 -5.40 -14.36 -7.09
CA SER A 140 -5.50 -14.92 -5.76
C SER A 140 -6.30 -16.23 -5.77
N GLU A 141 -6.26 -16.98 -4.66
CA GLU A 141 -7.08 -18.17 -4.43
C GLU A 141 -8.57 -17.96 -4.74
N LYS A 142 -9.11 -16.81 -4.32
CA LYS A 142 -10.51 -16.44 -4.58
C LYS A 142 -10.73 -15.88 -5.97
N GLY A 143 -9.72 -15.87 -6.82
CA GLY A 143 -9.76 -15.39 -8.20
C GLY A 143 -9.76 -13.88 -8.32
N ILE A 144 -9.28 -13.14 -7.30
CA ILE A 144 -9.06 -11.70 -7.40
C ILE A 144 -7.89 -11.45 -8.35
N LYS A 145 -8.06 -10.52 -9.28
CA LYS A 145 -7.05 -10.14 -10.27
C LYS A 145 -7.20 -8.69 -10.69
N LEU A 146 -6.18 -8.14 -11.32
CA LEU A 146 -6.21 -6.77 -11.83
C LEU A 146 -7.41 -6.55 -12.78
N GLY A 147 -7.96 -5.33 -12.76
CA GLY A 147 -9.12 -4.92 -13.55
C GLY A 147 -10.49 -5.29 -12.96
N MET A 148 -10.55 -6.02 -11.86
CA MET A 148 -11.79 -6.22 -11.09
C MET A 148 -12.27 -4.90 -10.48
N ASN A 149 -13.59 -4.75 -10.33
CA ASN A 149 -14.17 -3.60 -9.63
C ASN A 149 -14.40 -3.88 -8.14
N LYS A 150 -14.72 -2.83 -7.37
CA LYS A 150 -14.95 -2.93 -5.92
C LYS A 150 -16.01 -3.97 -5.61
N LYS A 151 -17.14 -3.96 -6.31
CA LYS A 151 -18.25 -4.92 -6.10
C LYS A 151 -17.79 -6.38 -6.22
N GLN A 152 -16.97 -6.70 -7.23
CA GLN A 152 -16.44 -8.04 -7.44
C GLN A 152 -15.48 -8.49 -6.32
N ILE A 153 -14.70 -7.56 -5.76
CA ILE A 153 -13.80 -7.86 -4.63
C ILE A 153 -14.61 -8.11 -3.36
N LEU A 154 -15.61 -7.26 -3.06
CA LEU A 154 -16.47 -7.41 -1.88
C LEU A 154 -17.31 -8.69 -1.92
N GLN A 155 -17.70 -9.16 -3.11
CA GLN A 155 -18.36 -10.46 -3.27
C GLN A 155 -17.46 -11.65 -2.87
N LYS A 156 -16.14 -11.47 -2.89
CA LYS A 156 -15.16 -12.53 -2.60
C LYS A 156 -14.65 -12.48 -1.16
N LEU A 157 -14.45 -11.28 -0.62
CA LEU A 157 -13.83 -11.06 0.70
C LEU A 157 -14.81 -10.56 1.77
N GLY A 158 -16.01 -10.12 1.36
CA GLY A 158 -16.96 -9.47 2.25
C GLY A 158 -16.64 -8.00 2.51
N ASN A 159 -17.45 -7.40 3.37
CA ASN A 159 -17.46 -5.96 3.64
C ASN A 159 -16.58 -5.56 4.84
N CYS A 160 -15.70 -6.45 5.30
CA CYS A 160 -14.88 -6.26 6.48
C CYS A 160 -13.58 -5.53 6.19
N TYR A 161 -13.67 -4.30 5.70
CA TYR A 161 -12.51 -3.51 5.28
C TYR A 161 -12.61 -2.07 5.74
N ALA A 162 -11.44 -1.46 5.96
CA ALA A 162 -11.25 -0.04 6.11
C ALA A 162 -11.14 0.59 4.71
N PRO A 163 -12.04 1.51 4.31
CA PRO A 163 -11.89 2.29 3.09
C PRO A 163 -10.86 3.41 3.33
N ILE A 164 -9.82 3.47 2.51
CA ILE A 164 -8.84 4.56 2.57
C ILE A 164 -8.91 5.31 1.24
N ASP A 165 -9.50 6.51 1.28
CA ASP A 165 -9.65 7.40 0.13
C ASP A 165 -8.52 8.44 0.17
N SER A 166 -7.62 8.41 -0.81
CA SER A 166 -6.47 9.35 -0.86
C SER A 166 -6.66 10.48 -1.86
N THR A 167 -7.38 10.24 -2.97
CA THR A 167 -7.60 11.23 -4.04
C THR A 167 -8.86 10.89 -4.87
N ASP A 168 -9.31 11.86 -5.67
CA ASP A 168 -10.51 11.73 -6.51
C ASP A 168 -10.36 10.56 -7.52
N GLY A 169 -11.02 9.44 -7.22
CA GLY A 169 -10.99 8.22 -8.01
C GLY A 169 -10.03 7.13 -7.52
N TYR A 170 -9.27 7.35 -6.44
CA TYR A 170 -8.44 6.32 -5.81
C TYR A 170 -9.05 5.85 -4.49
N ILE A 171 -9.22 4.54 -4.34
CA ILE A 171 -9.66 3.91 -3.10
C ILE A 171 -8.82 2.66 -2.81
N GLU A 172 -8.35 2.53 -1.57
CA GLU A 172 -7.78 1.29 -1.04
C GLU A 172 -8.81 0.59 -0.16
N LEU A 173 -9.08 -0.68 -0.44
CA LEU A 173 -9.83 -1.56 0.45
C LEU A 173 -8.79 -2.29 1.31
N TYR A 174 -8.71 -1.92 2.59
CA TYR A 174 -7.72 -2.45 3.50
C TYR A 174 -8.34 -3.40 4.52
N TYR A 175 -7.87 -4.64 4.52
CA TYR A 175 -8.27 -5.70 5.43
C TYR A 175 -7.12 -5.98 6.39
N ARG A 176 -7.45 -6.32 7.64
CA ARG A 176 -6.47 -6.56 8.69
C ARG A 176 -6.96 -7.62 9.66
N ILE A 177 -6.05 -8.48 10.10
CA ILE A 177 -6.26 -9.45 11.17
C ILE A 177 -5.08 -9.28 12.12
N GLU A 178 -5.34 -8.89 13.36
CA GLU A 178 -4.34 -8.79 14.43
C GLU A 178 -4.71 -9.63 15.65
N SER A 179 -5.99 -9.99 15.79
CA SER A 179 -6.50 -10.78 16.90
C SER A 179 -7.35 -11.96 16.41
N PRO A 180 -7.48 -13.05 17.19
CA PRO A 180 -8.27 -14.23 16.80
C PRO A 180 -9.73 -13.93 16.46
N GLU A 181 -10.32 -12.89 17.06
CA GLU A 181 -11.69 -12.43 16.81
C GLU A 181 -11.89 -11.77 15.45
N ASP A 182 -10.83 -11.28 14.80
CA ASP A 182 -10.91 -10.58 13.51
C ASP A 182 -11.19 -11.53 12.34
N THR A 183 -11.08 -12.85 12.56
CA THR A 183 -11.23 -13.88 11.54
C THR A 183 -11.85 -15.15 12.10
N LYS A 184 -12.48 -15.96 11.24
CA LYS A 184 -12.91 -17.32 11.61
C LYS A 184 -11.79 -18.36 11.48
N THR A 185 -10.67 -17.97 10.87
CA THR A 185 -9.54 -18.85 10.59
C THR A 185 -8.48 -18.77 11.69
N LYS A 186 -7.68 -19.83 11.84
CA LYS A 186 -6.50 -19.82 12.73
C LYS A 186 -5.25 -19.30 12.00
N LEU A 187 -5.41 -18.40 11.04
CA LEU A 187 -4.35 -18.02 10.11
C LEU A 187 -3.06 -17.57 10.82
N LEU A 188 -3.19 -16.68 11.81
CA LEU A 188 -2.05 -16.14 12.55
C LEU A 188 -1.37 -17.21 13.41
N GLU A 189 -2.15 -17.99 14.16
CA GLU A 189 -1.67 -19.09 15.02
C GLU A 189 -0.91 -20.14 14.19
N GLN A 190 -1.48 -20.57 13.06
CA GLN A 190 -0.90 -21.60 12.19
C GLN A 190 0.40 -21.17 11.52
N ASN A 191 0.59 -19.87 11.30
CA ASN A 191 1.79 -19.34 10.64
C ASN A 191 2.79 -18.72 11.63
N ASN A 192 2.44 -18.63 12.92
CA ASN A 192 3.19 -17.92 13.95
C ASN A 192 3.53 -16.48 13.54
N MET A 193 2.53 -15.74 13.06
CA MET A 193 2.69 -14.36 12.59
C MET A 193 1.78 -13.42 13.39
N PRO A 194 2.23 -12.19 13.68
CA PRO A 194 1.47 -11.28 14.54
C PRO A 194 0.27 -10.67 13.82
N ILE A 195 0.42 -10.37 12.52
CA ILE A 195 -0.54 -9.56 11.77
C ILE A 195 -0.60 -10.06 10.34
N TYR A 196 -1.81 -10.17 9.82
CA TYR A 196 -2.09 -10.33 8.40
C TYR A 196 -2.77 -9.07 7.88
N TYR A 197 -2.43 -8.67 6.66
CA TYR A 197 -3.11 -7.59 5.96
C TYR A 197 -3.40 -7.95 4.51
N ALA A 198 -4.39 -7.26 3.94
CA ALA A 198 -4.60 -7.21 2.50
C ALA A 198 -5.01 -5.81 2.07
N SER A 199 -4.34 -5.28 1.05
CA SER A 199 -4.58 -3.98 0.45
C SER A 199 -4.99 -4.18 -1.01
N TYR A 200 -6.17 -3.69 -1.39
CA TYR A 200 -6.65 -3.68 -2.78
C TYR A 200 -6.83 -2.25 -3.25
N LYS A 201 -5.96 -1.80 -4.15
CA LYS A 201 -5.87 -0.41 -4.60
C LYS A 201 -6.56 -0.25 -5.95
N LEU A 202 -7.65 0.50 -5.97
CA LEU A 202 -8.47 0.75 -7.14
C LEU A 202 -8.32 2.18 -7.64
N TRP A 203 -8.20 2.33 -8.96
CA TRP A 203 -8.31 3.60 -9.66
C TRP A 203 -9.54 3.56 -10.56
N LYS A 204 -10.45 4.54 -10.44
CA LYS A 204 -11.71 4.62 -11.20
C LYS A 204 -12.48 3.29 -11.20
N ASP A 205 -12.64 2.70 -10.00
CA ASP A 205 -13.31 1.41 -9.77
C ASP A 205 -12.66 0.21 -10.52
N LYS A 206 -11.34 0.27 -10.74
CA LYS A 206 -10.56 -0.84 -11.31
C LYS A 206 -9.35 -1.14 -10.45
N LEU A 207 -9.22 -2.38 -10.03
CA LEU A 207 -8.07 -2.88 -9.28
C LEU A 207 -6.80 -2.75 -10.11
N GLU A 208 -5.86 -1.93 -9.64
CA GLU A 208 -4.57 -1.71 -10.30
C GLU A 208 -3.42 -2.39 -9.58
N LYS A 209 -3.58 -2.59 -8.27
CA LYS A 209 -2.61 -3.25 -7.42
C LYS A 209 -3.31 -3.96 -6.27
N TYR A 210 -2.82 -5.14 -5.92
CA TYR A 210 -3.16 -5.76 -4.65
C TYR A 210 -1.93 -6.33 -3.98
N GLU A 211 -1.95 -6.32 -2.67
CA GLU A 211 -0.87 -6.82 -1.83
C GLU A 211 -1.47 -7.46 -0.59
N PHE A 212 -0.99 -8.64 -0.20
CA PHE A 212 -1.42 -9.28 1.04
C PHE A 212 -0.37 -10.24 1.55
N GLY A 213 -0.42 -10.47 2.86
CA GLY A 213 0.55 -11.32 3.53
C GLY A 213 0.64 -10.98 5.00
N PHE A 214 1.78 -11.32 5.58
CA PHE A 214 2.05 -11.07 6.99
C PHE A 214 2.95 -9.84 7.16
N GLU A 215 2.66 -8.99 8.15
CA GLU A 215 3.60 -7.94 8.53
C GLU A 215 4.80 -8.59 9.24
N TYR A 216 5.98 -8.01 9.04
CA TYR A 216 7.17 -8.45 9.76
C TYR A 216 7.09 -7.97 11.22
N PRO A 217 7.26 -8.87 12.22
CA PRO A 217 7.28 -8.51 13.64
C PRO A 217 8.44 -7.58 14.04
#